data_AF-A0A246B9H8-F1
#
_entry.id   AF-A0A246B9H8-F1
#
_cell.length_a   1.000
_cell.length_b   1.000
_cell.length_c   1.000
_cell.angle_alpha   90.00
_cell.angle_beta   90.00
_cell.angle_gamma   90.00
#
_symmetry.space_group_name_H-M   'P 1'
#
loop_
_entity.id
_entity.type
_entity.pdbx_description
1 polymer ?
#
loop_
_entity_poly.entity_id
_entity_poly.type
_entity_poly.pdbx_seq_one_letter_code
_entity_poly.pdbx_strand_id
1 'polypeptide(L)'
;MPGYLGSIYTWEYPKNPEYVHELVYSTIKKEASPREYHDIIAYNEANQVFVKNFKAFGEQLPYYQIKIGYNAFVYVLYKLGVSGPHAVLLLNIFSYFFCGVLLFYLFKYFFPNNHLLAASLSLFLMWFPAVRSMAQNPTPDIFLLVFMLLFVINVIQNKNQVWRYIILLCCVLIRPDFILFALTYLFAVFVYDYLKKDKKIGFHLILQGFSLMLIYLFIIKFYHYPGWKDVFYDTFIHRRPIISAQKADFTFVEYRDFIILKFINFKKVTLLSLFLLGATFYISKDSWIRILASLFFVNIFIKFLFFPQGGTLRFFIGFVMLLFIIFLFALSKKYGKHQIKKIA
;
A
#
# COMPACT_ATOMS: atom_id res chain seq x y z
N MET A 1 10.71 4.27 10.25
CA MET A 1 11.71 5.31 9.93
C MET A 1 13.14 4.74 9.83
N PRO A 2 13.76 4.11 10.85
CA PRO A 2 15.19 3.73 10.78
C PRO A 2 15.55 2.87 9.57
N GLY A 3 14.76 1.83 9.27
CA GLY A 3 15.02 0.97 8.10
C GLY A 3 14.95 1.69 6.75
N TYR A 4 14.09 2.72 6.61
CA TYR A 4 14.02 3.54 5.38
C TYR A 4 15.23 4.47 5.25
N LEU A 5 15.67 5.07 6.37
CA LEU A 5 16.91 5.86 6.40
C LEU A 5 18.14 5.01 6.08
N GLY A 6 18.24 3.83 6.68
CA GLY A 6 19.29 2.87 6.37
C GLY A 6 19.29 2.51 4.89
N SER A 7 18.12 2.28 4.29
CA SER A 7 17.99 1.98 2.86
C SER A 7 18.58 3.08 1.97
N ILE A 8 18.26 4.35 2.22
CA ILE A 8 18.76 5.47 1.41
C ILE A 8 20.25 5.77 1.69
N TYR A 9 20.71 5.66 2.93
CA TYR A 9 22.12 5.91 3.28
C TYR A 9 23.02 4.78 2.79
N THR A 10 22.53 3.54 2.69
CA THR A 10 23.27 2.45 2.02
C THR A 10 23.50 2.75 0.54
N TRP A 11 22.63 3.52 -0.14
CA TRP A 11 22.89 3.94 -1.52
C TRP A 11 24.04 4.95 -1.62
N GLU A 12 24.25 5.78 -0.61
CA GLU A 12 25.37 6.74 -0.57
C GLU A 12 26.68 6.11 -0.09
N TYR A 13 26.59 5.27 0.95
CA TYR A 13 27.74 4.68 1.63
C TYR A 13 27.69 3.14 1.58
N PRO A 14 27.65 2.52 0.39
CA PRO A 14 27.42 1.08 0.24
C PRO A 14 28.52 0.22 0.87
N LYS A 15 29.73 0.75 1.02
CA LYS A 15 30.90 0.05 1.56
C LYS A 15 31.07 0.22 3.07
N ASN A 16 30.26 1.03 3.73
CA ASN A 16 30.45 1.37 5.14
C ASN A 16 29.15 1.19 5.95
N PRO A 17 28.73 -0.06 6.21
CA PRO A 17 27.47 -0.36 6.89
C PRO A 17 27.43 0.12 8.36
N GLU A 18 28.59 0.17 9.02
CA GLU A 18 28.72 0.71 10.37
C GLU A 18 28.48 2.22 10.39
N TYR A 19 29.11 2.96 9.48
CA TYR A 19 28.84 4.39 9.33
C TYR A 19 27.37 4.68 8.98
N VAL A 20 26.75 3.87 8.10
CA VAL A 20 25.31 3.99 7.80
C VAL A 20 24.47 3.82 9.06
N HIS A 21 24.76 2.82 9.88
CA HIS A 21 24.06 2.56 11.12
C HIS A 21 24.19 3.75 12.10
N GLU A 22 25.40 4.24 12.34
CA GLU A 22 25.65 5.41 13.18
C GLU A 22 24.93 6.66 12.65
N LEU A 23 24.97 6.88 11.34
CA LEU A 23 24.32 8.01 10.68
C LEU A 23 22.79 7.97 10.84
N VAL A 24 22.17 6.79 10.71
CA VAL A 24 20.72 6.63 10.93
C VAL A 24 20.34 7.07 12.35
N TYR A 25 20.99 6.52 13.38
CA TYR A 25 20.57 6.78 14.74
C TYR A 25 20.97 8.18 15.23
N SER A 26 22.13 8.70 14.81
CA SER A 26 22.56 10.06 15.15
C SER A 26 21.67 11.13 14.51
N THR A 27 21.26 10.97 13.25
CA THR A 27 20.36 11.94 12.58
C THR A 27 18.97 11.93 13.18
N ILE A 28 18.40 10.77 13.50
CA ILE A 28 17.12 10.69 14.22
C ILE A 28 17.27 11.35 15.61
N LYS A 29 18.31 11.03 16.37
CA LYS A 29 18.52 11.59 17.71
C LYS A 29 18.67 13.12 17.73
N LYS A 30 19.27 13.69 16.67
CA LYS A 30 19.46 15.13 16.53
C LYS A 30 18.14 15.86 16.28
N GLU A 31 17.20 15.23 15.58
CA GLU A 31 15.98 15.90 15.10
C GLU A 31 14.72 15.54 15.89
N ALA A 32 14.65 14.34 16.46
CA ALA A 32 13.53 13.90 17.27
C ALA A 32 13.65 14.43 18.70
N SER A 33 12.50 14.69 19.35
CA SER A 33 12.49 14.94 20.79
C SER A 33 13.00 13.72 21.57
N PRO A 34 13.49 13.88 22.82
CA PRO A 34 13.94 12.74 23.63
C PRO A 34 12.88 11.65 23.78
N ARG A 35 11.61 12.04 23.86
CA ARG A 35 10.47 11.11 23.94
C ARG A 35 10.27 10.35 22.65
N GLU A 36 10.22 11.04 21.51
CA GLU A 36 10.06 10.38 20.20
C GLU A 36 11.23 9.45 19.87
N TYR A 37 12.46 9.88 20.19
CA TYR A 37 13.63 9.02 20.03
C TYR A 37 13.51 7.76 20.90
N HIS A 38 13.10 7.92 22.16
CA HIS A 38 12.85 6.79 23.06
C HIS A 38 11.78 5.85 22.50
N ASP A 39 10.66 6.38 22.01
CA ASP A 39 9.57 5.59 21.43
C ASP A 39 10.02 4.80 20.18
N ILE A 40 10.96 5.34 19.39
CA ILE A 40 11.54 4.66 18.23
C ILE A 40 12.44 3.49 18.65
N ILE A 41 13.32 3.70 19.64
CA ILE A 41 14.31 2.69 20.06
C ILE A 41 13.71 1.61 20.97
N ALA A 42 12.72 1.96 21.80
CA ALA A 42 12.12 1.08 22.79
C ALA A 42 10.81 0.43 22.32
N TYR A 43 10.44 0.59 21.04
CA TYR A 43 9.21 0.05 20.48
C TYR A 43 9.06 -1.48 20.68
N ASN A 44 10.17 -2.22 20.58
CA ASN A 44 10.24 -3.64 20.92
C ASN A 44 11.68 -4.01 21.32
N GLU A 45 11.87 -5.22 21.87
CA GLU A 45 13.18 -5.71 22.31
C GLU A 45 14.20 -5.76 21.17
N ALA A 46 13.78 -6.17 19.97
CA ALA A 46 14.66 -6.25 18.81
C ALA A 46 15.21 -4.87 18.38
N ASN A 47 14.41 -3.81 18.47
CA ASN A 47 14.83 -2.44 18.17
C ASN A 47 15.97 -1.97 19.08
N GLN A 48 15.97 -2.40 20.34
CA GLN A 48 17.06 -2.08 21.27
C GLN A 48 18.38 -2.74 20.84
N VAL A 49 18.31 -3.94 20.23
CA VAL A 49 19.47 -4.62 19.66
C VAL A 49 19.92 -3.93 18.36
N PHE A 50 18.99 -3.54 17.49
CA PHE A 50 19.32 -2.84 16.24
C PHE A 50 20.07 -1.54 16.48
N VAL A 51 19.74 -0.79 17.54
CA VAL A 51 20.44 0.46 17.91
C VAL A 51 21.89 0.20 18.32
N LYS A 52 22.17 -0.95 18.94
CA LYS A 52 23.50 -1.26 19.51
C LYS A 52 24.40 -2.06 18.56
N ASN A 53 23.83 -2.72 17.55
CA ASN A 53 24.56 -3.65 16.70
C ASN A 53 24.24 -3.40 15.21
N PHE A 54 25.23 -2.89 14.47
CA PHE A 54 25.08 -2.58 13.05
C PHE A 54 24.80 -3.82 12.18
N LYS A 55 25.31 -5.00 12.56
CA LYS A 55 25.05 -6.25 11.82
C LYS A 55 23.58 -6.66 11.97
N ALA A 56 23.07 -6.61 13.19
CA ALA A 56 21.67 -6.88 13.48
C ALA A 56 20.74 -5.93 12.72
N PHE A 57 21.06 -4.63 12.68
CA PHE A 57 20.34 -3.64 11.88
C PHE A 57 20.43 -3.94 10.36
N GLY A 58 21.63 -4.28 9.88
CA GLY A 58 21.88 -4.60 8.47
C GLY A 58 21.03 -5.76 7.96
N GLU A 59 20.85 -6.80 8.76
CA GLU A 59 19.99 -7.95 8.41
C GLU A 59 18.51 -7.56 8.22
N GLN A 60 18.05 -6.47 8.84
CA GLN A 60 16.67 -5.99 8.71
C GLN A 60 16.45 -5.13 7.46
N LEU A 61 17.52 -4.53 6.89
CA LEU A 61 17.42 -3.60 5.77
C LEU A 61 16.72 -4.19 4.53
N PRO A 62 16.93 -5.46 4.14
CA PRO A 62 16.20 -6.08 3.03
C PRO A 62 14.68 -5.95 3.11
N TYR A 63 14.08 -5.93 4.32
CA TYR A 63 12.63 -5.72 4.47
C TYR A 63 12.16 -4.32 4.04
N TYR A 64 13.04 -3.34 4.05
CA TYR A 64 12.75 -1.95 3.71
C TYR A 64 13.25 -1.58 2.31
N GLN A 65 14.40 -2.12 1.91
CA GLN A 65 15.06 -1.82 0.64
C GLN A 65 14.24 -2.23 -0.59
N ILE A 66 13.47 -3.33 -0.49
CA ILE A 66 12.61 -3.80 -1.59
C ILE A 66 11.54 -2.78 -2.02
N LYS A 67 11.24 -1.75 -1.20
CA LYS A 67 10.28 -0.67 -1.50
C LYS A 67 10.96 0.42 -2.33
N ILE A 68 11.53 0.03 -3.46
CA ILE A 68 12.41 0.87 -4.30
C ILE A 68 11.74 2.20 -4.64
N GLY A 69 10.48 2.16 -5.06
CA GLY A 69 9.73 3.37 -5.42
C GLY A 69 9.61 4.33 -4.25
N TYR A 70 9.29 3.85 -3.05
CA TYR A 70 9.23 4.71 -1.86
C TYR A 70 10.62 5.28 -1.51
N ASN A 71 11.64 4.42 -1.45
CA ASN A 71 12.99 4.82 -1.09
C ASN A 71 13.58 5.82 -2.10
N ALA A 72 13.28 5.67 -3.39
CA ALA A 72 13.70 6.59 -4.44
C ALA A 72 13.15 8.00 -4.22
N PHE A 73 11.87 8.14 -3.90
CA PHE A 73 11.27 9.45 -3.63
C PHE A 73 11.82 10.07 -2.34
N VAL A 74 12.03 9.28 -1.28
CA VAL A 74 12.72 9.76 -0.06
C VAL A 74 14.13 10.24 -0.39
N TYR A 75 14.88 9.47 -1.19
CA TYR A 75 16.24 9.83 -1.59
C TYR A 75 16.29 11.11 -2.44
N VAL A 76 15.33 11.32 -3.34
CA VAL A 76 15.21 12.57 -4.09
C VAL A 76 15.03 13.76 -3.14
N LEU A 77 14.11 13.67 -2.17
CA LEU A 77 13.93 14.74 -1.17
C LEU A 77 15.20 14.98 -0.36
N TYR A 78 15.89 13.90 0.02
CA TYR A 78 17.17 13.98 0.72
C TYR A 78 18.24 14.71 -0.12
N LYS A 79 18.35 14.37 -1.42
CA LYS A 79 19.28 15.04 -2.36
C LYS A 79 18.93 16.49 -2.68
N LEU A 80 17.68 16.90 -2.46
CA LEU A 80 17.27 18.31 -2.52
C LEU A 80 17.65 19.10 -1.26
N GLY A 81 18.38 18.49 -0.32
CA GLY A 81 18.91 19.15 0.88
C GLY A 81 18.04 19.00 2.13
N VAL A 82 16.95 18.22 2.06
CA VAL A 82 16.16 17.87 3.25
C VAL A 82 16.92 16.82 4.05
N SER A 83 16.91 16.90 5.38
CA SER A 83 17.52 15.84 6.20
C SER A 83 16.80 14.51 6.03
N GLY A 84 17.47 13.39 6.34
CA GLY A 84 16.90 12.05 6.16
C GLY A 84 15.55 11.87 6.87
N PRO A 85 15.44 12.09 8.20
CA PRO A 85 14.18 11.93 8.91
C PRO A 85 13.06 12.82 8.35
N HIS A 86 13.36 14.09 8.05
CA HIS A 86 12.39 15.01 7.44
C HIS A 86 11.98 14.58 6.03
N ALA A 87 12.87 14.04 5.21
CA ALA A 87 12.53 13.56 3.87
C ALA A 87 11.47 12.45 3.91
N VAL A 88 11.57 11.53 4.88
CA VAL A 88 10.58 10.47 5.10
C VAL A 88 9.23 11.06 5.55
N LEU A 89 9.24 12.00 6.50
CA LEU A 89 8.01 12.63 7.01
C LEU A 89 7.34 13.52 5.95
N LEU A 90 8.13 14.28 5.20
CA LEU A 90 7.65 15.20 4.17
C LEU A 90 6.99 14.44 3.02
N LEU A 91 7.53 13.29 2.62
CA LEU A 91 6.88 12.41 1.65
C LEU A 91 5.49 11.98 2.12
N ASN A 92 5.34 11.64 3.39
CA ASN A 92 4.04 11.30 3.98
C ASN A 92 3.07 12.48 3.99
N ILE A 93 3.55 13.68 4.36
CA ILE A 93 2.74 14.92 4.37
C ILE A 93 2.24 15.23 2.96
N PHE A 94 3.12 15.21 1.96
CA PHE A 94 2.73 15.45 0.57
C PHE A 94 1.77 14.36 0.07
N SER A 95 2.01 13.10 0.41
CA SER A 95 1.11 12.00 0.04
C SER A 95 -0.29 12.19 0.63
N TYR A 96 -0.38 12.61 1.90
CA TYR A 96 -1.65 12.89 2.55
C TYR A 96 -2.36 14.07 1.86
N PHE A 97 -1.65 15.15 1.55
CA PHE A 97 -2.22 16.28 0.80
C PHE A 97 -2.75 15.84 -0.57
N PHE A 98 -1.95 15.12 -1.37
CA PHE A 98 -2.37 14.64 -2.69
C PHE A 98 -3.53 13.65 -2.62
N CYS A 99 -3.59 12.78 -1.61
CA CYS A 99 -4.76 11.94 -1.36
C CYS A 99 -6.03 12.78 -1.20
N GLY A 100 -5.99 13.86 -0.41
CA GLY A 100 -7.12 14.78 -0.22
C GLY A 100 -7.56 15.44 -1.52
N VAL A 101 -6.61 15.92 -2.32
CA VAL A 101 -6.88 16.52 -3.64
C VAL A 101 -7.51 15.52 -4.60
N LEU A 102 -7.00 14.29 -4.66
CA LEU A 102 -7.52 13.24 -5.54
C LEU A 102 -8.92 12.76 -5.11
N LEU A 103 -9.17 12.65 -3.80
CA LEU A 103 -10.51 12.35 -3.28
C LEU A 103 -11.50 13.46 -3.62
N PHE A 104 -11.10 14.73 -3.47
CA PHE A 104 -11.94 15.86 -3.87
C PHE A 104 -12.23 15.84 -5.36
N TYR A 105 -11.22 15.58 -6.19
CA TYR A 105 -11.39 15.40 -7.63
C TYR A 105 -12.39 14.28 -7.97
N LEU A 106 -12.27 13.11 -7.33
CA LEU A 106 -13.19 11.98 -7.51
C LEU A 106 -14.62 12.33 -7.10
N PHE A 107 -14.82 12.95 -5.94
CA PHE A 107 -16.16 13.29 -5.47
C PHE A 107 -16.79 14.43 -6.24
N LYS A 108 -16.00 15.39 -6.74
CA LYS A 108 -16.47 16.37 -7.72
C LYS A 108 -16.91 15.70 -9.00
N TYR A 109 -16.21 14.67 -9.46
CA TYR A 109 -16.60 13.88 -10.63
C TYR A 109 -17.91 13.10 -10.39
N PHE A 110 -18.14 12.56 -9.19
CA PHE A 110 -19.38 11.85 -8.85
C PHE A 110 -20.58 12.79 -8.62
N PHE A 111 -20.34 13.96 -8.04
CA PHE A 111 -21.37 14.93 -7.63
C PHE A 111 -21.06 16.33 -8.17
N PRO A 112 -21.13 16.54 -9.51
CA PRO A 112 -20.64 17.77 -10.15
C PRO A 112 -21.33 19.05 -9.68
N ASN A 113 -22.60 18.98 -9.31
CA ASN A 113 -23.40 20.13 -8.88
C ASN A 113 -23.29 20.43 -7.36
N ASN A 114 -22.58 19.61 -6.59
CA ASN A 114 -22.50 19.76 -5.14
C ASN A 114 -21.05 19.74 -4.64
N HIS A 115 -20.35 20.87 -4.86
CA HIS A 115 -18.97 21.05 -4.44
C HIS A 115 -18.79 20.98 -2.92
N LEU A 116 -19.77 21.46 -2.15
CA LEU A 116 -19.76 21.38 -0.70
C LEU A 116 -19.77 19.91 -0.24
N LEU A 117 -20.63 19.07 -0.81
CA LEU A 117 -20.65 17.64 -0.51
C LEU A 117 -19.32 16.97 -0.87
N ALA A 118 -18.75 17.28 -2.03
CA ALA A 118 -17.45 16.73 -2.43
C ALA A 118 -16.31 17.12 -1.47
N ALA A 119 -16.27 18.40 -1.05
CA ALA A 119 -15.30 18.89 -0.07
C ALA A 119 -15.49 18.21 1.29
N SER A 120 -16.73 18.18 1.81
CA SER A 120 -17.06 17.59 3.10
C SER A 120 -16.74 16.10 3.16
N LEU A 121 -17.07 15.33 2.11
CA LEU A 121 -16.73 13.90 2.04
C LEU A 121 -15.22 13.67 2.00
N SER A 122 -14.48 14.51 1.25
CA SER A 122 -13.03 14.42 1.17
C SER A 122 -12.38 14.70 2.52
N LEU A 123 -12.77 15.80 3.17
CA LEU A 123 -12.28 16.17 4.50
C LEU A 123 -12.64 15.11 5.54
N PHE A 124 -13.86 14.58 5.50
CA PHE A 124 -14.30 13.51 6.39
C PHE A 124 -13.44 12.25 6.26
N LEU A 125 -13.17 11.79 5.03
CA LEU A 125 -12.30 10.63 4.79
C LEU A 125 -10.86 10.88 5.21
N MET A 126 -10.32 12.06 4.94
CA MET A 126 -8.97 12.43 5.36
C MET A 126 -8.86 12.51 6.88
N TRP A 127 -9.90 13.03 7.56
CA TRP A 127 -9.97 13.09 9.01
C TRP A 127 -10.14 11.71 9.66
N PHE A 128 -10.56 10.69 8.91
CA PHE A 128 -10.79 9.36 9.44
C PHE A 128 -9.52 8.79 10.11
N PRO A 129 -9.60 8.27 11.36
CA PRO A 129 -8.42 7.88 12.13
C PRO A 129 -7.48 6.91 11.41
N ALA A 130 -8.01 5.99 10.61
CA ALA A 130 -7.20 5.05 9.85
C ALA A 130 -6.33 5.74 8.79
N VAL A 131 -6.87 6.73 8.07
CA VAL A 131 -6.14 7.49 7.04
C VAL A 131 -5.10 8.41 7.68
N ARG A 132 -5.47 9.08 8.78
CA ARG A 132 -4.54 9.93 9.55
C ARG A 132 -3.37 9.12 10.10
N SER A 133 -3.64 7.93 10.64
CA SER A 133 -2.61 7.03 11.16
C SER A 133 -1.61 6.61 10.07
N MET A 134 -2.04 6.43 8.81
CA MET A 134 -1.13 6.16 7.70
C MET A 134 -0.20 7.34 7.38
N ALA A 135 -0.66 8.57 7.58
CA ALA A 135 0.15 9.76 7.36
C ALA A 135 1.14 10.02 8.51
N GLN A 136 0.69 9.80 9.76
CA GLN A 136 1.51 9.98 10.96
C GLN A 136 2.62 8.91 11.06
N ASN A 137 2.38 7.70 10.56
CA ASN A 137 3.37 6.64 10.58
C ASN A 137 4.28 6.72 9.34
N PRO A 138 5.61 6.87 9.49
CA PRO A 138 6.58 7.01 8.38
C PRO A 138 6.75 5.71 7.60
N THR A 139 5.78 5.40 6.75
CA THR A 139 5.60 4.14 6.02
C THR A 139 5.03 4.42 4.62
N PRO A 140 5.23 3.52 3.63
CA PRO A 140 4.83 3.77 2.24
C PRO A 140 3.32 3.77 1.99
N ASP A 141 2.50 3.59 3.02
CA ASP A 141 1.09 3.23 2.84
C ASP A 141 0.26 4.40 2.33
N ILE A 142 0.46 5.61 2.87
CA ILE A 142 -0.23 6.80 2.39
C ILE A 142 0.25 7.19 0.98
N PHE A 143 1.54 6.98 0.68
CA PHE A 143 2.11 7.22 -0.64
C PHE A 143 1.52 6.27 -1.68
N LEU A 144 1.45 4.98 -1.35
CA LEU A 144 0.79 3.99 -2.18
C LEU A 144 -0.70 4.32 -2.42
N LEU A 145 -1.41 4.84 -1.42
CA LEU A 145 -2.80 5.23 -1.56
C LEU A 145 -2.99 6.30 -2.65
N VAL A 146 -2.06 7.24 -2.82
CA VAL A 146 -2.07 8.20 -3.93
C VAL A 146 -2.13 7.47 -5.27
N PHE A 147 -1.27 6.46 -5.48
CA PHE A 147 -1.24 5.68 -6.72
C PHE A 147 -2.48 4.78 -6.87
N MET A 148 -3.02 4.24 -5.78
CA MET A 148 -4.30 3.52 -5.81
C MET A 148 -5.47 4.42 -6.22
N LEU A 149 -5.49 5.67 -5.76
CA LEU A 149 -6.50 6.66 -6.17
C LEU A 149 -6.31 7.08 -7.64
N LEU A 150 -5.08 7.33 -8.09
CA LEU A 150 -4.79 7.58 -9.50
C LEU A 150 -5.22 6.40 -10.38
N PHE A 151 -4.99 5.18 -9.91
CA PHE A 151 -5.43 3.96 -10.59
C PHE A 151 -6.95 3.93 -10.74
N VAL A 152 -7.71 4.11 -9.64
CA VAL A 152 -9.18 4.04 -9.71
C VAL A 152 -9.76 5.18 -10.55
N ILE A 153 -9.17 6.38 -10.51
CA ILE A 153 -9.53 7.49 -11.41
C ILE A 153 -9.36 7.06 -12.86
N ASN A 154 -8.22 6.47 -13.21
CA ASN A 154 -7.92 6.04 -14.57
C ASN A 154 -8.88 4.95 -15.06
N VAL A 155 -9.24 4.00 -14.18
CA VAL A 155 -10.22 2.94 -14.46
C VAL A 155 -11.62 3.51 -14.64
N ILE A 156 -12.08 4.40 -13.75
CA ILE A 156 -13.43 5.00 -13.81
C ILE A 156 -13.59 5.87 -15.06
N GLN A 157 -12.58 6.65 -15.41
CA GLN A 157 -12.60 7.54 -16.57
C GLN A 157 -12.24 6.83 -17.89
N ASN A 158 -12.02 5.51 -17.85
CA ASN A 158 -11.65 4.69 -19.00
C ASN A 158 -10.49 5.27 -19.82
N LYS A 159 -9.45 5.77 -19.14
CA LYS A 159 -8.25 6.33 -19.80
C LYS A 159 -7.42 5.23 -20.48
N ASN A 160 -6.33 5.62 -21.16
CA ASN A 160 -5.45 4.68 -21.86
C ASN A 160 -4.91 3.58 -20.93
N GLN A 161 -4.94 2.34 -21.40
CA GLN A 161 -4.44 1.16 -20.71
C GLN A 161 -2.96 1.25 -20.33
N VAL A 162 -2.14 1.92 -21.13
CA VAL A 162 -0.70 2.14 -20.82
C VAL A 162 -0.54 2.85 -19.48
N TRP A 163 -1.37 3.87 -19.21
CA TRP A 163 -1.35 4.57 -17.93
C TRP A 163 -1.77 3.67 -16.76
N ARG A 164 -2.74 2.77 -16.95
CA ARG A 164 -3.09 1.79 -15.92
C ARG A 164 -1.92 0.89 -15.57
N TYR A 165 -1.22 0.40 -16.59
CA TYR A 165 -0.03 -0.42 -16.40
C TYR A 165 1.09 0.33 -15.67
N ILE A 166 1.40 1.58 -16.08
CA ILE A 166 2.42 2.40 -15.42
C ILE A 166 2.07 2.61 -13.94
N ILE A 167 0.81 2.92 -13.62
CA ILE A 167 0.38 3.11 -12.23
C ILE A 167 0.50 1.80 -11.43
N LEU A 168 0.11 0.66 -12.00
CA LEU A 168 0.29 -0.65 -11.36
C LEU A 168 1.76 -0.98 -11.11
N LEU A 169 2.63 -0.68 -12.07
CA LEU A 169 4.07 -0.81 -11.91
C LEU A 169 4.58 0.06 -10.75
N CYS A 170 4.16 1.33 -10.68
CA CYS A 170 4.49 2.20 -9.55
C CYS A 170 4.02 1.61 -8.21
N CYS A 171 2.80 1.06 -8.14
CA CYS A 171 2.32 0.38 -6.94
C CYS A 171 3.24 -0.78 -6.51
N VAL A 172 3.69 -1.61 -7.45
CA VAL A 172 4.62 -2.73 -7.19
C VAL A 172 5.99 -2.21 -6.75
N LEU A 173 6.51 -1.14 -7.35
CA LEU A 173 7.79 -0.55 -6.95
C LEU A 173 7.73 0.07 -5.55
N ILE A 174 6.61 0.68 -5.18
CA ILE A 174 6.40 1.26 -3.84
C ILE A 174 6.21 0.16 -2.79
N ARG A 175 5.44 -0.88 -3.13
CA ARG A 175 5.20 -2.05 -2.30
C ARG A 175 5.16 -3.32 -3.16
N PRO A 176 6.22 -4.15 -3.15
CA PRO A 176 6.28 -5.35 -3.98
C PRO A 176 5.12 -6.32 -3.77
N ASP A 177 4.53 -6.35 -2.57
CA ASP A 177 3.34 -7.16 -2.26
C ASP A 177 2.09 -6.77 -3.07
N PHE A 178 2.06 -5.59 -3.71
CA PHE A 178 1.00 -5.17 -4.61
C PHE A 178 1.06 -5.85 -5.99
N ILE A 179 2.05 -6.73 -6.22
CA ILE A 179 2.06 -7.61 -7.38
C ILE A 179 0.77 -8.45 -7.45
N LEU A 180 0.26 -8.91 -6.31
CA LEU A 180 -0.98 -9.70 -6.23
C LEU A 180 -2.19 -8.88 -6.69
N PHE A 181 -2.24 -7.60 -6.32
CA PHE A 181 -3.28 -6.70 -6.79
C PHE A 181 -3.17 -6.45 -8.28
N ALA A 182 -1.97 -6.20 -8.80
CA ALA A 182 -1.76 -5.97 -10.22
C ALA A 182 -2.16 -7.21 -11.05
N LEU A 183 -1.74 -8.41 -10.63
CA LEU A 183 -2.08 -9.65 -11.31
C LEU A 183 -3.57 -9.98 -11.24
N THR A 184 -4.22 -9.80 -10.08
CA THR A 184 -5.67 -10.04 -9.97
C THR A 184 -6.48 -9.03 -10.78
N TYR A 185 -6.04 -7.77 -10.87
CA TYR A 185 -6.67 -6.81 -11.77
C TYR A 185 -6.51 -7.18 -13.24
N LEU A 186 -5.30 -7.50 -13.69
CA LEU A 186 -5.05 -7.90 -15.08
C LEU A 186 -5.85 -9.16 -15.44
N PHE A 187 -5.95 -10.11 -14.52
CA PHE A 187 -6.80 -11.28 -14.67
C PHE A 187 -8.29 -10.91 -14.76
N ALA A 188 -8.78 -9.98 -13.92
CA ALA A 188 -10.17 -9.53 -13.99
C ALA A 188 -10.49 -8.83 -15.31
N VAL A 189 -9.58 -8.00 -15.84
CA VAL A 189 -9.70 -7.38 -17.17
C VAL A 189 -9.71 -8.46 -18.25
N PHE A 190 -8.78 -9.41 -18.18
CA PHE A 190 -8.67 -10.51 -19.13
C PHE A 190 -9.97 -11.32 -19.21
N VAL A 191 -10.51 -11.74 -18.06
CA VAL A 191 -11.78 -12.49 -17.98
C VAL A 191 -12.95 -11.64 -18.48
N TYR A 192 -13.01 -10.36 -18.12
CA TYR A 192 -14.08 -9.47 -18.56
C TYR A 192 -14.08 -9.30 -20.09
N ASP A 193 -12.92 -9.00 -20.68
CA ASP A 193 -12.77 -8.82 -22.12
C ASP A 193 -13.03 -10.13 -22.88
N TYR A 194 -12.57 -11.26 -22.35
CA TYR A 194 -12.82 -12.58 -22.93
C TYR A 194 -14.32 -12.94 -22.96
N LEU A 195 -15.04 -12.68 -21.86
CA LEU A 195 -16.46 -13.04 -21.75
C LEU A 195 -17.41 -12.07 -22.48
N LYS A 196 -17.06 -10.78 -22.60
CA LYS A 196 -17.97 -9.74 -23.11
C LYS A 196 -17.68 -9.22 -24.51
N LYS A 197 -16.44 -9.30 -25.00
CA LYS A 197 -16.07 -8.77 -26.31
C LYS A 197 -16.00 -9.90 -27.34
N ASP A 198 -14.80 -10.39 -27.63
CA ASP A 198 -14.53 -11.17 -28.85
C ASP A 198 -13.97 -12.58 -28.57
N LYS A 199 -13.94 -13.03 -27.30
CA LYS A 199 -13.22 -14.26 -26.87
C LYS A 199 -11.75 -14.32 -27.33
N LYS A 200 -11.16 -13.19 -27.73
CA LYS A 200 -9.76 -13.11 -28.14
C LYS A 200 -8.86 -12.95 -26.92
N ILE A 201 -7.74 -13.66 -26.92
CA ILE A 201 -6.73 -13.58 -25.87
C ILE A 201 -6.00 -12.25 -26.01
N GLY A 202 -6.12 -11.37 -25.01
CA GLY A 202 -5.38 -10.12 -24.93
C GLY A 202 -3.91 -10.37 -24.57
N PHE A 203 -3.07 -10.72 -25.55
CA PHE A 203 -1.64 -11.03 -25.32
C PHE A 203 -0.88 -9.91 -24.59
N HIS A 204 -1.26 -8.65 -24.83
CA HIS A 204 -0.71 -7.49 -24.14
C HIS A 204 -0.92 -7.53 -22.61
N LEU A 205 -2.03 -8.08 -22.10
CA LEU A 205 -2.26 -8.26 -20.66
C LEU A 205 -1.32 -9.31 -20.06
N ILE A 206 -1.06 -10.38 -20.81
CA ILE A 206 -0.12 -11.44 -20.41
C ILE A 206 1.30 -10.87 -20.35
N LEU A 207 1.70 -10.10 -21.37
CA LEU A 207 3.00 -9.44 -21.40
C LEU A 207 3.16 -8.46 -20.22
N GLN A 208 2.12 -7.68 -19.91
CA GLN A 208 2.09 -6.81 -18.73
C GLN A 208 2.25 -7.61 -17.43
N GLY A 209 1.50 -8.69 -17.24
CA GLY A 209 1.61 -9.55 -16.06
C GLY A 209 3.00 -10.18 -15.92
N PHE A 210 3.55 -10.69 -17.01
CA PHE A 210 4.89 -11.28 -17.06
C PHE A 210 5.97 -10.25 -16.71
N SER A 211 5.90 -9.04 -17.28
CA SER A 211 6.86 -7.97 -16.97
C SER A 211 6.83 -7.56 -15.49
N LEU A 212 5.65 -7.45 -14.87
CA LEU A 212 5.53 -7.13 -13.45
C LEU A 212 6.10 -8.26 -12.57
N MET A 213 5.89 -9.52 -12.96
CA MET A 213 6.45 -10.66 -12.25
C MET A 213 7.98 -10.70 -12.35
N LEU A 214 8.55 -10.43 -13.52
CA LEU A 214 10.00 -10.32 -13.69
C LEU A 214 10.59 -9.21 -12.82
N ILE A 215 9.96 -8.04 -12.78
CA ILE A 215 10.39 -6.93 -11.94
C ILE A 215 10.32 -7.33 -10.46
N TYR A 216 9.22 -7.93 -10.02
CA TYR A 216 9.07 -8.43 -8.65
C TYR A 216 10.17 -9.42 -8.26
N LEU A 217 10.45 -10.42 -9.11
CA LEU A 217 11.52 -11.40 -8.88
C LEU A 217 12.90 -10.77 -8.85
N PHE A 218 13.15 -9.80 -9.74
CA PHE A 218 14.40 -9.03 -9.77
C PHE A 218 14.61 -8.28 -8.45
N ILE A 219 13.59 -7.58 -7.95
CA ILE A 219 13.66 -6.82 -6.69
C ILE A 219 13.99 -7.74 -5.51
N ILE A 220 13.29 -8.87 -5.40
CA ILE A 220 13.48 -9.83 -4.31
C ILE A 220 14.89 -10.43 -4.34
N LYS A 221 15.36 -10.81 -5.52
CA LYS A 221 16.69 -11.42 -5.68
C LYS A 221 17.80 -10.40 -5.43
N PHE A 222 17.66 -9.19 -5.95
CA PHE A 222 18.66 -8.13 -5.84
C PHE A 222 18.91 -7.71 -4.39
N TYR A 223 17.85 -7.55 -3.60
CA TYR A 223 17.95 -7.13 -2.19
C TYR A 223 18.05 -8.28 -1.19
N HIS A 224 18.23 -9.53 -1.64
CA HIS A 224 18.33 -10.70 -0.78
C HIS A 224 17.17 -10.79 0.24
N TYR A 225 15.94 -10.54 -0.24
CA TYR A 225 14.77 -10.50 0.62
C TYR A 225 14.57 -11.86 1.33
N PRO A 226 14.48 -11.90 2.67
CA PRO A 226 14.43 -13.15 3.44
C PRO A 226 13.26 -14.08 3.07
N GLY A 227 12.19 -13.52 2.51
CA GLY A 227 11.02 -14.28 2.07
C GLY A 227 9.81 -14.08 2.97
N TRP A 228 8.66 -14.59 2.52
CA TRP A 228 7.39 -14.39 3.23
C TRP A 228 7.35 -15.08 4.60
N LYS A 229 7.95 -16.27 4.75
CA LYS A 229 7.96 -17.00 6.03
C LYS A 229 8.61 -16.17 7.13
N ASP A 230 9.80 -15.62 6.85
CA ASP A 230 10.52 -14.73 7.76
C ASP A 230 9.74 -13.44 8.07
N VAL A 231 9.14 -12.82 7.05
CA VAL A 231 8.30 -11.63 7.28
C VAL A 231 7.08 -11.93 8.15
N PHE A 232 6.42 -13.07 7.93
CA PHE A 232 5.28 -13.47 8.73
C PHE A 232 5.70 -13.69 10.19
N TYR A 233 6.75 -14.47 10.40
CA TYR A 233 7.28 -14.77 11.73
C TYR A 233 7.69 -13.50 12.48
N ASP A 234 8.49 -12.65 11.85
CA ASP A 234 9.01 -11.41 12.44
C ASP A 234 7.96 -10.33 12.67
N THR A 235 6.79 -10.44 12.04
CA THR A 235 5.70 -9.47 12.20
C THR A 235 4.66 -9.95 13.22
N PHE A 236 4.39 -11.25 13.26
CA PHE A 236 3.20 -11.79 13.93
C PHE A 236 3.47 -12.75 15.08
N ILE A 237 4.62 -13.44 15.07
CA ILE A 237 4.96 -14.45 16.06
C ILE A 237 5.98 -13.86 17.03
N HIS A 238 7.19 -13.58 16.53
CA HIS A 238 8.29 -13.07 17.33
C HIS A 238 9.24 -12.26 16.46
N ARG A 239 9.47 -10.99 16.83
CA ARG A 239 10.40 -10.11 16.12
C ARG A 239 11.84 -10.49 16.49
N ARG A 240 12.52 -11.24 15.62
CA ARG A 240 13.90 -11.67 15.88
C ARG A 240 14.86 -10.46 15.88
N PRO A 241 15.81 -10.40 16.85
CA PRO A 241 16.86 -9.38 16.85
C PRO A 241 17.94 -9.64 15.80
N ILE A 242 18.17 -10.89 15.40
CA ILE A 242 19.11 -11.29 14.35
C ILE A 242 18.41 -12.40 13.54
N ILE A 243 18.24 -12.18 12.24
CA ILE A 243 17.50 -13.10 11.35
C ILE A 243 18.33 -14.36 11.12
N SER A 244 19.64 -14.21 10.96
CA SER A 244 20.57 -15.32 10.72
C SER A 244 20.73 -16.25 11.92
N ALA A 245 20.51 -15.75 13.14
CA ALA A 245 20.72 -16.51 14.38
C ALA A 245 19.65 -17.58 14.64
N GLN A 246 18.42 -17.36 14.16
CA GLN A 246 17.30 -18.26 14.38
C GLN A 246 16.45 -18.35 13.12
N LYS A 247 16.18 -19.57 12.64
CA LYS A 247 15.28 -19.79 11.51
C LYS A 247 13.84 -19.42 11.87
N ALA A 248 13.12 -18.80 10.94
CA ALA A 248 11.68 -18.60 11.07
C ALA A 248 10.98 -19.96 10.99
N ASP A 249 10.61 -20.51 12.15
CA ASP A 249 9.97 -21.80 12.22
C ASP A 249 8.54 -21.70 12.75
N PHE A 250 7.62 -22.20 11.94
CA PHE A 250 6.23 -22.40 12.25
C PHE A 250 5.65 -23.38 11.25
N THR A 251 4.72 -24.19 11.73
CA THR A 251 4.00 -25.21 10.97
C THR A 251 2.79 -24.60 10.26
N PHE A 252 2.25 -25.30 9.27
CA PHE A 252 1.01 -24.90 8.61
C PHE A 252 -0.18 -24.85 9.58
N VAL A 253 -0.17 -25.71 10.61
CA VAL A 253 -1.21 -25.74 11.66
C VAL A 253 -1.18 -24.43 12.46
N GLU A 254 -0.01 -24.01 12.93
CA GLU A 254 0.15 -22.74 13.65
C GLU A 254 -0.25 -21.55 12.78
N TYR A 255 0.12 -21.55 11.50
CA TYR A 255 -0.32 -20.53 10.55
C TYR A 255 -1.85 -20.48 10.44
N ARG A 256 -2.51 -21.62 10.20
CA ARG A 256 -3.97 -21.70 10.08
C ARG A 256 -4.65 -21.22 11.36
N ASP A 257 -4.19 -21.67 12.52
CA ASP A 257 -4.78 -21.33 13.81
C ASP A 257 -4.62 -19.83 14.09
N PHE A 258 -3.48 -19.25 13.71
CA PHE A 258 -3.26 -17.81 13.77
C PHE A 258 -4.23 -17.05 12.86
N ILE A 259 -4.43 -17.49 11.61
CA ILE A 259 -5.38 -16.88 10.67
C ILE A 259 -6.80 -16.90 11.24
N ILE A 260 -7.26 -18.03 11.77
CA ILE A 260 -8.60 -18.19 12.35
C ILE A 260 -8.77 -17.24 13.55
N LEU A 261 -7.78 -17.20 14.45
CA LEU A 261 -7.80 -16.31 15.61
C LEU A 261 -7.89 -14.84 15.19
N LYS A 262 -7.11 -14.42 14.19
CA LYS A 262 -7.11 -13.04 13.70
C LYS A 262 -8.34 -12.69 12.88
N PHE A 263 -8.99 -13.68 12.27
CA PHE A 263 -10.22 -13.49 11.50
C PHE A 263 -11.37 -12.97 12.39
N ILE A 264 -11.44 -13.43 13.65
CA ILE A 264 -12.42 -12.94 14.63
C ILE A 264 -12.29 -11.42 14.84
N ASN A 265 -11.06 -10.92 14.92
CA ASN A 265 -10.77 -9.49 15.04
C ASN A 265 -11.03 -8.71 13.74
N PHE A 266 -11.01 -9.40 12.61
CA PHE A 266 -11.25 -8.84 11.29
C PHE A 266 -12.74 -8.59 10.98
N LYS A 267 -13.66 -9.01 11.86
CA LYS A 267 -15.12 -8.91 11.67
C LYS A 267 -15.62 -7.52 11.24
N LYS A 268 -15.03 -6.44 11.77
CA LYS A 268 -15.43 -5.07 11.42
C LYS A 268 -15.14 -4.75 9.94
N VAL A 269 -13.97 -5.16 9.46
CA VAL A 269 -13.57 -4.97 8.05
C VAL A 269 -14.40 -5.87 7.15
N THR A 270 -14.60 -7.14 7.54
CA THR A 270 -15.43 -8.09 6.80
C THR A 270 -16.86 -7.59 6.63
N LEU A 271 -17.52 -7.17 7.72
CA LEU A 271 -18.90 -6.67 7.68
C LEU A 271 -19.04 -5.41 6.82
N LEU A 272 -18.14 -4.45 6.99
CA LEU A 272 -18.14 -3.23 6.17
C LEU A 272 -17.93 -3.56 4.68
N SER A 273 -16.98 -4.43 4.37
CA SER A 273 -16.67 -4.80 2.99
C SER A 273 -17.80 -5.59 2.33
N LEU A 274 -18.45 -6.49 3.08
CA LEU A 274 -19.64 -7.22 2.62
C LEU A 274 -20.82 -6.28 2.38
N PHE A 275 -21.06 -5.33 3.29
CA PHE A 275 -22.10 -4.32 3.12
C PHE A 275 -21.85 -3.49 1.86
N LEU A 276 -20.64 -2.96 1.68
CA LEU A 276 -20.29 -2.16 0.49
C LEU A 276 -20.41 -2.98 -0.80
N LEU A 277 -19.98 -4.23 -0.80
CA LEU A 277 -20.10 -5.13 -1.94
C LEU A 277 -21.58 -5.40 -2.27
N GLY A 278 -22.37 -5.84 -1.29
CA GLY A 278 -23.79 -6.13 -1.45
C GLY A 278 -24.58 -4.91 -1.90
N ALA A 279 -24.33 -3.75 -1.30
CA ALA A 279 -24.95 -2.49 -1.69
C ALA A 279 -24.56 -2.08 -3.13
N THR A 280 -23.31 -2.27 -3.53
CA THR A 280 -22.87 -2.02 -4.92
C THR A 280 -23.58 -2.93 -5.91
N PHE A 281 -23.74 -4.22 -5.59
CA PHE A 281 -24.47 -5.18 -6.43
C PHE A 281 -25.96 -4.86 -6.53
N TYR A 282 -26.57 -4.41 -5.45
CA TYR A 282 -27.96 -3.97 -5.40
C TYR A 282 -28.20 -2.69 -6.21
N ILE A 283 -27.28 -1.73 -6.15
CA ILE A 283 -27.41 -0.43 -6.81
C ILE A 283 -27.04 -0.48 -8.30
N SER A 284 -25.89 -1.08 -8.62
CA SER A 284 -25.35 -1.08 -9.98
C SER A 284 -25.80 -2.29 -10.77
N LYS A 285 -26.29 -2.08 -11.99
CA LYS A 285 -26.50 -3.13 -13.01
C LYS A 285 -25.29 -3.33 -13.93
N ASP A 286 -24.31 -2.42 -13.88
CA ASP A 286 -23.11 -2.46 -14.72
C ASP A 286 -22.18 -3.59 -14.25
N SER A 287 -21.96 -4.58 -15.12
CA SER A 287 -21.13 -5.74 -14.83
C SER A 287 -19.68 -5.35 -14.50
N TRP A 288 -19.13 -4.30 -15.11
CA TRP A 288 -17.76 -3.88 -14.86
C TRP A 288 -17.60 -3.30 -13.45
N ILE A 289 -18.55 -2.47 -13.01
CA ILE A 289 -18.59 -1.93 -11.64
C ILE A 289 -18.67 -3.07 -10.61
N ARG A 290 -19.49 -4.09 -10.88
CA ARG A 290 -19.59 -5.28 -10.01
C ARG A 290 -18.28 -6.06 -9.95
N ILE A 291 -17.61 -6.26 -11.09
CA ILE A 291 -16.30 -6.93 -11.15
C ILE A 291 -15.25 -6.13 -10.38
N LEU A 292 -15.20 -4.80 -10.52
CA LEU A 292 -14.27 -3.97 -9.76
C LEU A 292 -14.54 -4.05 -8.25
N ALA A 293 -15.81 -4.02 -7.83
CA ALA A 293 -16.17 -4.18 -6.43
C ALA A 293 -15.73 -5.55 -5.89
N SER A 294 -16.00 -6.64 -6.64
CA SER A 294 -15.53 -7.98 -6.29
C SER A 294 -14.01 -8.07 -6.26
N LEU A 295 -13.30 -7.44 -7.19
CA LEU A 295 -11.83 -7.41 -7.22
C LEU A 295 -11.26 -6.76 -5.97
N PHE A 296 -11.74 -5.57 -5.59
CA PHE A 296 -11.26 -4.89 -4.39
C PHE A 296 -11.63 -5.66 -3.12
N PHE A 297 -12.82 -6.25 -3.07
CA PHE A 297 -13.23 -7.13 -1.99
C PHE A 297 -12.30 -8.35 -1.85
N VAL A 298 -12.04 -9.09 -2.94
CA VAL A 298 -11.14 -10.25 -2.93
C VAL A 298 -9.72 -9.84 -2.50
N ASN A 299 -9.23 -8.70 -2.95
CA ASN A 299 -7.90 -8.20 -2.56
C ASN A 299 -7.78 -7.86 -1.07
N ILE A 300 -8.87 -7.47 -0.39
CA ILE A 300 -8.88 -7.34 1.07
C ILE A 300 -8.54 -8.68 1.74
N PHE A 301 -9.12 -9.79 1.26
CA PHE A 301 -8.87 -11.12 1.80
C PHE A 301 -7.53 -11.70 1.39
N ILE A 302 -7.09 -11.50 0.15
CA ILE A 302 -5.73 -11.86 -0.27
C ILE A 302 -4.73 -11.16 0.68
N LYS A 303 -4.90 -9.86 0.90
CA LYS A 303 -4.01 -9.12 1.81
C LYS A 303 -4.07 -9.65 3.24
N PHE A 304 -5.26 -10.06 3.70
CA PHE A 304 -5.46 -10.61 5.04
C PHE A 304 -4.74 -11.94 5.23
N LEU A 305 -4.74 -12.82 4.23
CA LEU A 305 -4.02 -14.09 4.29
C LEU A 305 -2.50 -13.88 4.44
N PHE A 306 -1.93 -12.92 3.70
CA PHE A 306 -0.50 -12.64 3.80
C PHE A 306 -0.10 -11.85 5.05
N PHE A 307 -1.00 -10.98 5.53
CA PHE A 307 -0.76 -10.08 6.67
C PHE A 307 -1.98 -10.05 7.62
N PRO A 308 -2.20 -11.10 8.43
CA PRO A 308 -3.38 -11.21 9.29
C PRO A 308 -3.32 -10.30 10.51
N GLN A 309 -3.40 -8.99 10.30
CA GLN A 309 -3.45 -7.99 11.36
C GLN A 309 -4.89 -7.48 11.58
N GLY A 310 -5.74 -8.31 12.19
CA GLY A 310 -7.16 -7.97 12.41
C GLY A 310 -7.41 -6.70 13.23
N GLY A 311 -6.46 -6.28 14.07
CA GLY A 311 -6.60 -5.12 14.97
C GLY A 311 -6.23 -3.76 14.37
N THR A 312 -5.47 -3.72 13.28
CA THR A 312 -5.03 -2.46 12.66
C THR A 312 -5.52 -2.37 11.23
N LEU A 313 -6.36 -1.37 10.94
CA LEU A 313 -6.93 -1.15 9.60
C LEU A 313 -5.89 -0.81 8.52
N ARG A 314 -4.65 -0.52 8.92
CA ARG A 314 -3.55 -0.01 8.10
C ARG A 314 -3.31 -0.78 6.80
N PHE A 315 -3.36 -2.12 6.82
CA PHE A 315 -3.06 -2.91 5.61
C PHE A 315 -4.24 -3.03 4.63
N PHE A 316 -5.46 -2.79 5.09
CA PHE A 316 -6.69 -3.08 4.33
C PHE A 316 -7.40 -1.82 3.88
N ILE A 317 -7.18 -0.71 4.58
CA ILE A 317 -7.88 0.55 4.38
C ILE A 317 -7.78 1.05 2.94
N GLY A 318 -6.65 0.85 2.25
CA GLY A 318 -6.50 1.21 0.84
C GLY A 318 -7.55 0.51 -0.04
N PHE A 319 -7.71 -0.81 0.08
CA PHE A 319 -8.72 -1.55 -0.69
C PHE A 319 -10.15 -1.29 -0.23
N VAL A 320 -10.37 -1.11 1.08
CA VAL A 320 -11.68 -0.72 1.62
C VAL A 320 -12.09 0.65 1.08
N MET A 321 -11.17 1.60 0.98
CA MET A 321 -11.39 2.91 0.37
C MET A 321 -11.73 2.79 -1.11
N LEU A 322 -11.00 1.97 -1.88
CA LEU A 322 -11.33 1.75 -3.29
C LEU A 322 -12.73 1.13 -3.46
N LEU A 323 -13.09 0.16 -2.61
CA LEU A 323 -14.42 -0.44 -2.60
C LEU A 323 -15.51 0.60 -2.28
N PHE A 324 -15.26 1.47 -1.30
CA PHE A 324 -16.15 2.58 -0.96
C PHE A 324 -16.29 3.58 -2.13
N ILE A 325 -15.21 3.90 -2.84
CA ILE A 325 -15.22 4.77 -4.02
C ILE A 325 -16.06 4.15 -5.14
N ILE A 326 -15.93 2.85 -5.40
CA ILE A 326 -16.75 2.15 -6.41
C ILE A 326 -18.23 2.12 -5.99
N PHE A 327 -18.52 1.92 -4.71
CA PHE A 327 -19.88 2.03 -4.18
C PHE A 327 -20.47 3.43 -4.43
N LEU A 328 -19.73 4.50 -4.11
CA LEU A 328 -20.19 5.87 -4.37
C LEU A 328 -20.36 6.16 -5.86
N PHE A 329 -19.47 5.63 -6.72
CA PHE A 329 -19.61 5.74 -8.16
C PHE A 329 -20.86 5.02 -8.70
N ALA A 330 -21.19 3.85 -8.15
CA ALA A 330 -22.44 3.16 -8.46
C ALA A 330 -23.66 3.99 -8.03
N LEU A 331 -23.61 4.58 -6.84
CA LEU A 331 -24.67 5.45 -6.31
C LEU A 331 -24.85 6.69 -7.20
N SER A 332 -23.76 7.33 -7.61
CA SER A 332 -23.80 8.52 -8.47
C SER A 332 -24.33 8.22 -9.87
N LYS A 333 -24.08 7.02 -10.42
CA LYS A 333 -24.69 6.60 -11.69
C LYS A 333 -26.20 6.36 -11.56
N LYS A 334 -26.68 5.84 -10.42
CA LYS A 334 -28.11 5.52 -10.22
C LYS A 334 -28.95 6.77 -9.92
N TYR A 335 -28.45 7.65 -9.06
CA TYR A 335 -29.21 8.80 -8.54
C TYR A 335 -28.70 10.16 -9.03
N GLY A 336 -27.45 10.23 -9.48
CA GLY A 336 -26.94 11.44 -10.12
C GLY A 336 -27.49 11.53 -11.53
N LYS A 337 -28.28 12.58 -11.81
CA LYS A 337 -28.69 12.96 -13.16
C LYS A 337 -27.43 13.18 -14.02
N HIS A 338 -26.88 12.13 -14.63
CA HIS A 338 -25.79 12.23 -15.59
C HIS A 338 -26.32 12.84 -16.88
N GLN A 339 -26.55 14.16 -16.87
CA GLN A 339 -26.49 14.93 -18.10
C GLN A 339 -25.02 14.96 -18.51
N ILE A 340 -24.63 14.02 -19.36
CA ILE A 340 -23.37 14.07 -20.08
C ILE A 340 -23.46 15.27 -21.02
N LYS A 341 -23.14 16.47 -20.52
CA LYS A 341 -22.72 17.55 -21.41
C LYS A 341 -21.36 17.12 -21.93
N LYS A 342 -21.35 16.60 -23.17
CA LYS A 342 -20.15 16.56 -24.00
C LYS A 342 -19.49 17.92 -23.89
N ILE A 343 -18.29 17.97 -23.32
CA ILE A 343 -17.42 19.12 -23.48
C ILE A 343 -16.93 18.99 -24.92
N ALA A 344 -17.44 19.89 -25.76
CA ALA A 344 -17.03 20.08 -27.15
C ALA A 344 -15.61 20.66 -27.21
#